data_AF-A0A9E3LQZ4-F1
#
_entry.id   AF-A0A9E3LQZ4-F1
#
_cell.length_a   1.000
_cell.length_b   1.000
_cell.length_c   1.000
_cell.angle_alpha   90.00
_cell.angle_beta   90.00
_cell.angle_gamma   90.00
#
_symmetry.space_group_name_H-M   'P 1'
#
loop_
_entity.id
_entity.type
_entity.pdbx_description
1 polymer ?
#
loop_
_entity_poly.entity_id
_entity_poly.type
_entity_poly.pdbx_seq_one_letter_code
_entity_poly.pdbx_strand_id
1 'polypeptide(L)'
;MPTDPPKGDAHPLSNAERQARYRARRAEQAAPAIRYRRPVDRRTRPQRWHDAVAELLALQVDYAAWANALPDALRDTATAEALQAIVDLDLSELEGIKPPRGYGRD
;
A
#
# COMPACT_ATOMS: atom_id res chain seq x y z
N MET A 1 -61.57 41.47 24.95
CA MET A 1 -60.37 40.88 25.57
C MET A 1 -60.40 39.37 25.36
N PRO A 2 -59.26 38.75 25.02
CA PRO A 2 -59.07 37.76 23.96
C PRO A 2 -58.93 36.32 24.54
N THR A 3 -58.85 35.25 23.75
CA THR A 3 -57.57 34.62 23.33
C THR A 3 -57.85 33.56 22.25
N ASP A 4 -57.37 33.78 21.03
CA ASP A 4 -57.18 32.71 20.03
C ASP A 4 -55.90 31.92 20.37
N PRO A 5 -55.85 30.59 20.18
CA PRO A 5 -54.64 29.80 20.39
C PRO A 5 -53.58 30.09 19.30
N PRO A 6 -52.28 30.05 19.63
CA PRO A 6 -51.22 30.29 18.65
C PRO A 6 -51.20 29.14 17.63
N LYS A 7 -51.55 29.44 16.37
CA LYS A 7 -51.23 28.56 15.24
C LYS A 7 -49.72 28.49 15.12
N GLY A 8 -49.16 27.31 15.36
CA GLY A 8 -47.76 27.05 15.12
C GLY A 8 -47.41 27.26 13.65
N ASP A 9 -46.65 28.32 13.38
CA ASP A 9 -45.98 28.57 12.10
C ASP A 9 -44.83 27.55 11.92
N ALA A 10 -45.18 26.29 11.69
CA ALA A 10 -44.22 25.29 11.25
C ALA A 10 -44.11 25.36 9.72
N HIS A 11 -43.30 26.30 9.22
CA HIS A 11 -42.94 26.31 7.81
C HIS A 11 -42.33 24.96 7.42
N PRO A 12 -42.77 24.34 6.30
CA PRO A 12 -42.18 23.08 5.86
C PRO A 12 -40.71 23.29 5.55
N LEU A 13 -39.83 22.52 6.20
CA LEU A 13 -38.38 22.62 6.02
C LEU A 13 -38.01 22.61 4.54
N SER A 14 -37.25 23.63 4.14
CA SER A 14 -36.63 23.67 2.82
C SER A 14 -35.70 22.47 2.64
N ASN A 15 -35.40 22.13 1.38
CA ASN A 15 -34.50 21.03 1.08
C ASN A 15 -33.11 21.24 1.71
N ALA A 16 -32.63 22.50 1.74
CA ALA A 16 -31.36 22.87 2.36
C ALA A 16 -31.36 22.58 3.86
N GLU A 17 -32.42 22.96 4.58
CA GLU A 17 -32.55 22.72 6.02
C GLU A 17 -32.68 21.23 6.34
N ARG A 18 -33.43 20.49 5.50
CA ARG A 18 -33.51 19.02 5.60
C ARG A 18 -32.14 18.38 5.42
N GLN A 19 -31.38 18.84 4.44
CA GLN A 19 -30.04 18.31 4.18
C GLN A 19 -29.04 18.68 5.28
N ALA A 20 -29.14 19.89 5.85
CA ALA A 20 -28.35 20.30 7.00
C ALA A 20 -28.65 19.44 8.23
N ARG A 21 -29.93 19.20 8.54
CA ARG A 21 -30.36 18.33 9.64
C ARG A 21 -29.95 16.88 9.44
N TYR A 22 -30.00 16.37 8.20
CA TYR A 22 -29.51 15.04 7.86
C TYR A 22 -28.00 14.92 8.11
N ARG A 23 -27.21 15.92 7.70
CA ARG A 23 -25.76 15.94 7.98
C ARG A 23 -25.45 16.02 9.47
N ALA A 24 -26.18 16.85 10.22
CA ALA A 24 -26.03 16.96 11.67
C ALA A 24 -26.30 15.62 12.36
N ARG A 25 -27.45 14.98 12.06
CA ARG A 25 -27.75 13.64 12.60
C ARG A 25 -26.72 12.60 12.22
N ARG A 26 -26.21 12.64 10.99
CA ARG A 26 -25.20 11.68 10.52
C ARG A 26 -23.84 11.90 11.18
N ALA A 27 -23.48 13.13 11.50
CA ALA A 27 -22.27 13.46 12.25
C ALA A 27 -22.38 13.02 13.72
N GLU A 28 -23.54 13.22 14.34
CA GLU A 28 -23.83 12.76 15.72
C GLU A 28 -23.84 11.23 15.86
N GLN A 29 -24.27 10.52 14.82
CA GLN A 29 -24.34 9.04 14.81
C GLN A 29 -23.04 8.38 14.35
N ALA A 30 -22.10 9.14 13.79
CA ALA A 30 -20.84 8.59 13.31
C ALA A 30 -19.84 8.45 14.46
N ALA A 31 -19.76 7.26 15.06
CA ALA A 31 -18.60 6.90 15.86
C ALA A 31 -17.33 7.00 14.98
N PRO A 32 -16.22 7.56 15.48
CA PRO A 32 -14.98 7.61 14.72
C PRO A 32 -14.48 6.18 14.51
N ALA A 33 -14.74 5.63 13.32
CA ALA A 33 -14.17 4.36 12.92
C ALA A 33 -12.67 4.59 12.72
N ILE A 34 -11.85 4.22 13.71
CA ILE A 34 -10.40 4.09 13.55
C ILE A 34 -10.16 2.97 12.55
N ARG A 35 -10.10 3.33 11.27
CA ARG A 35 -9.65 2.43 10.22
C ARG A 35 -8.14 2.42 10.33
N TYR A 36 -7.58 1.34 10.87
CA TYR A 36 -6.17 1.00 10.67
C TYR A 36 -5.95 0.81 9.17
N ARG A 37 -5.71 1.89 8.44
CA ARG A 37 -5.31 1.82 7.04
C ARG A 37 -3.84 1.45 7.05
N ARG A 38 -3.52 0.29 6.48
CA ARG A 38 -2.14 -0.01 6.06
C ARG A 38 -1.64 1.21 5.27
N PRO A 39 -0.45 1.76 5.59
CA PRO A 39 0.13 2.84 4.80
C PRO A 39 0.07 2.45 3.33
N VAL A 40 -0.58 3.27 2.52
CA VAL A 40 -0.65 3.03 1.08
C VAL A 40 0.79 3.14 0.57
N ASP A 41 1.29 2.08 -0.05
CA ASP A 41 2.57 2.13 -0.73
C ASP A 41 2.47 3.19 -1.83
N ARG A 42 3.23 4.27 -1.66
CA ARG A 42 3.19 5.44 -2.55
C ARG A 42 4.12 5.28 -3.76
N ARG A 43 4.89 4.19 -3.81
CA ARG A 43 5.81 3.92 -4.90
C ARG A 43 5.05 3.65 -6.18
N THR A 44 5.53 4.24 -7.28
CA THR A 44 4.99 3.95 -8.61
C THR A 44 5.32 2.49 -8.98
N ARG A 45 4.59 1.89 -9.93
CA ARG A 45 4.90 0.52 -10.41
C ARG A 45 6.36 0.40 -10.90
N PRO A 46 6.89 1.33 -11.71
CA PRO A 46 8.32 1.35 -12.06
C PRO A 46 9.26 1.41 -10.86
N GLN A 47 8.95 2.25 -9.88
CA GLN A 47 9.77 2.36 -8.68
C GLN A 47 9.79 1.04 -7.88
N ARG A 48 8.63 0.39 -7.73
CA ARG A 48 8.55 -0.93 -7.08
C ARG A 48 9.33 -2.00 -7.82
N TRP A 49 9.36 -1.94 -9.16
CA TRP A 49 10.18 -2.84 -9.97
C TRP A 49 11.66 -2.64 -9.69
N HIS A 50 12.16 -1.41 -9.80
CA HIS A 50 13.56 -1.11 -9.55
C HIS A 50 13.99 -1.44 -8.12
N ASP A 51 13.16 -1.11 -7.12
CA ASP A 51 13.44 -1.44 -5.72
C ASP A 51 13.55 -2.97 -5.52
N ALA A 52 12.64 -3.75 -6.11
CA ALA A 52 12.65 -5.21 -5.98
C ALA A 52 13.86 -5.84 -6.67
N VAL A 53 14.23 -5.37 -7.86
CA VAL A 53 15.44 -5.84 -8.56
C VAL A 53 16.69 -5.50 -7.75
N ALA A 54 16.78 -4.29 -7.19
CA ALA A 54 17.89 -3.90 -6.34
C ALA A 54 17.98 -4.75 -5.07
N GLU A 55 16.84 -5.07 -4.44
CA GLU A 55 16.78 -5.96 -3.27
C GLU A 55 17.26 -7.38 -3.60
N LEU A 56 16.83 -7.94 -4.75
CA LEU A 56 17.30 -9.25 -5.21
C LEU A 56 18.81 -9.27 -5.47
N LEU A 57 19.35 -8.22 -6.11
CA LEU A 57 20.80 -8.10 -6.35
C LEU A 57 21.59 -8.01 -5.04
N ALA A 58 21.10 -7.24 -4.05
CA ALA A 58 21.73 -7.16 -2.74
C ALA A 58 21.74 -8.51 -2.03
N LEU A 59 20.60 -9.22 -2.04
CA LEU A 59 20.52 -10.58 -1.47
C LEU A 59 21.48 -11.54 -2.16
N GLN A 60 21.62 -11.47 -3.48
CA GLN A 60 22.57 -12.33 -4.21
C GLN A 60 24.01 -12.09 -3.75
N VAL A 61 24.41 -10.84 -3.51
CA VAL A 61 25.74 -10.51 -2.95
C VAL A 61 25.91 -11.11 -1.55
N ASP A 62 24.90 -11.00 -0.69
CA ASP A 62 24.93 -11.56 0.66
C ASP A 62 25.04 -13.10 0.63
N TYR A 63 24.28 -13.76 -0.24
CA TYR A 63 24.36 -15.21 -0.41
C TYR A 63 25.67 -15.66 -1.04
N ALA A 64 26.27 -14.88 -1.95
CA ALA A 64 27.60 -15.14 -2.49
C ALA A 64 28.67 -15.05 -1.38
N ALA A 65 28.59 -14.03 -0.52
CA ALA A 65 29.49 -13.91 0.63
C ALA A 65 29.36 -15.12 1.57
N TRP A 66 28.13 -15.58 1.82
CA TRP A 66 27.91 -16.79 2.60
C TRP A 66 28.48 -18.04 1.92
N ALA A 67 28.25 -18.24 0.62
CA ALA A 67 28.82 -19.34 -0.14
C ALA A 67 30.36 -19.35 -0.08
N ASN A 68 30.99 -18.19 -0.17
CA ASN A 68 32.44 -18.04 -0.08
C ASN A 68 32.97 -18.40 1.31
N ALA A 69 32.25 -18.04 2.38
CA ALA A 69 32.62 -18.32 3.76
C ALA A 69 32.25 -19.74 4.24
N LEU A 70 31.64 -20.57 3.39
CA LEU A 70 31.15 -21.89 3.78
C LEU A 70 32.32 -22.87 4.08
N PRO A 71 32.31 -23.57 5.24
CA PRO A 71 33.30 -24.59 5.55
C PRO A 71 33.28 -25.76 4.55
N ASP A 72 34.44 -26.34 4.28
CA ASP A 72 34.59 -27.45 3.32
C ASP A 72 33.69 -28.65 3.65
N ALA A 73 33.50 -28.94 4.93
CA ALA A 73 32.62 -30.02 5.39
C ALA A 73 31.14 -29.85 4.99
N LEU A 74 30.72 -28.65 4.58
CA LEU A 74 29.35 -28.35 4.17
C LEU A 74 29.21 -28.17 2.64
N ARG A 75 30.28 -28.31 1.87
CA ARG A 75 30.29 -28.05 0.41
C ARG A 75 29.42 -29.02 -0.38
N ASP A 76 29.26 -30.25 0.08
CA ASP A 76 28.44 -31.28 -0.59
C ASP A 76 27.01 -31.39 -0.04
N THR A 77 26.54 -30.35 0.67
CA THR A 77 25.20 -30.32 1.26
C THR A 77 24.20 -29.60 0.35
N ALA A 78 22.91 -29.91 0.53
CA ALA A 78 21.83 -29.20 -0.15
C ALA A 78 21.85 -27.67 0.10
N THR A 79 22.40 -27.22 1.23
CA THR A 79 22.59 -25.80 1.52
C THR A 79 23.60 -25.16 0.57
N ALA A 80 24.73 -25.81 0.33
CA ALA A 80 25.75 -25.31 -0.59
C ALA A 80 25.21 -25.25 -2.03
N GLU A 81 24.48 -26.28 -2.45
CA GLU A 81 23.82 -26.31 -3.76
C GLU A 81 22.81 -25.17 -3.92
N ALA A 82 21.97 -24.93 -2.91
CA ALA A 82 21.01 -23.84 -2.93
C ALA A 82 21.68 -22.45 -2.98
N LEU A 83 22.77 -22.26 -2.21
CA LEU A 83 23.55 -21.03 -2.26
C LEU A 83 24.13 -20.80 -3.66
N GLN A 84 24.72 -21.84 -4.25
CA GLN A 84 25.29 -21.76 -5.59
C GLN A 84 24.22 -21.46 -6.64
N ALA A 85 23.05 -22.08 -6.56
CA ALA A 85 21.92 -21.80 -7.45
C ALA A 85 21.46 -20.33 -7.38
N ILE A 86 21.51 -19.69 -6.20
CA ILE A 86 21.21 -18.26 -6.05
C ILE A 86 22.33 -17.41 -6.66
N VAL A 87 23.59 -17.77 -6.45
CA VAL A 87 24.76 -17.05 -7.00
C VAL A 87 24.79 -17.12 -8.53
N ASP A 88 24.44 -18.26 -9.11
CA ASP A 88 24.47 -18.50 -10.56
C ASP A 88 23.29 -17.87 -11.30
N LEU A 89 22.29 -17.36 -10.59
CA LEU A 89 21.13 -16.72 -11.20
C LEU A 89 21.54 -15.40 -11.87
N ASP A 90 21.38 -15.29 -13.19
CA ASP A 90 21.66 -14.03 -13.88
C ASP A 90 20.52 -13.02 -13.65
N LEU A 91 20.73 -12.11 -12.69
CA LEU A 91 19.82 -11.01 -12.39
C LEU A 91 20.06 -9.76 -13.25
N SER A 92 21.13 -9.74 -14.07
CA SER A 92 21.45 -8.59 -14.91
C SER A 92 20.39 -8.37 -16.01
N GLU A 93 19.77 -9.46 -16.49
CA GLU A 93 18.64 -9.39 -17.41
C GLU A 93 17.45 -8.63 -16.81
N LEU A 94 17.19 -8.83 -15.51
CA LEU A 94 16.11 -8.12 -14.81
C LEU A 94 16.45 -6.64 -14.58
N GLU A 95 17.71 -6.33 -14.31
CA GLU A 95 18.21 -4.96 -14.18
C GLU A 95 18.06 -4.18 -15.49
N GLY A 96 18.30 -4.83 -16.63
CA GLY A 96 18.17 -4.24 -17.96
C GLY A 96 16.74 -3.88 -18.37
N ILE A 97 15.72 -4.45 -17.73
CA ILE A 97 14.32 -4.20 -18.07
C ILE A 97 13.87 -2.82 -17.59
N LYS A 98 13.37 -2.01 -18.53
CA LYS A 98 12.73 -0.72 -18.23
C LYS A 98 11.21 -0.91 -18.16
N PRO A 99 10.59 -0.87 -16.96
CA PRO A 99 9.16 -1.00 -16.83
C PRO A 99 8.43 0.21 -17.45
N PRO A 100 7.24 0.02 -18.04
CA PRO A 100 6.48 1.11 -18.65
C PRO A 100 6.03 2.13 -17.60
N ARG A 101 6.02 3.42 -17.97
CA ARG A 101 5.71 4.55 -17.06
C ARG A 101 4.22 4.66 -16.68
N GLY A 102 3.38 3.74 -17.15
CA GLY A 102 1.92 3.73 -16.98
C GLY A 102 1.22 4.54 -18.07
N TYR A 103 -0.06 4.26 -18.31
CA TYR A 103 -0.85 4.96 -19.32
C TYR A 103 -0.95 6.46 -18.99
N GLY A 104 -0.58 7.33 -19.94
CA GLY A 104 -0.73 8.79 -19.83
C GLY A 104 0.50 9.56 -19.33
N ARG A 105 1.69 8.95 -19.30
CA ARG A 105 2.97 9.64 -19.10
C ARG A 105 3.97 9.27 -20.22
N ASP A 106 3.65 9.69 -21.43
CA ASP A 106 4.61 9.84 -22.54
C ASP A 106 4.52 11.28 -23.06
#